data_AF-A0A1S9DGC0-F1
#
_entry.id   AF-A0A1S9DGC0-F1
#
_cell.length_a   1.000
_cell.length_b   1.000
_cell.length_c   1.000
_cell.angle_alpha   90.00
_cell.angle_beta   90.00
_cell.angle_gamma   90.00
#
_symmetry.space_group_name_H-M   'P 1'
#
loop_
_entity.id
_entity.type
_entity.pdbx_description
1 polymer ?
#
loop_
_entity_poly.entity_id
_entity_poly.type
_entity_poly.pdbx_seq_one_letter_code
_entity_poly.pdbx_strand_id
1 'polypeptide(L)'
;MAPPGVFFSLRVSQAIYAVATFALLCAAGHSYLTAFDHVPWEVSLAILSSCLSLVAVTYKAYTSLSPSQGLSKASTFALYWLVSFVSLVAFVCLAKFLSGASECEGSLCIVTKISTVVIFFSYAVWAAATTLVGIEISKDHGKAKTAVQEKLKALSDE
;
A
#
# COMPACT_ATOMS: atom_id res chain seq x y z
N MET A 1 -10.48 -16.02 13.58
CA MET A 1 -10.36 -15.88 12.12
C MET A 1 -10.94 -14.52 11.80
N ALA A 2 -10.24 -13.62 11.12
CA ALA A 2 -10.84 -12.34 10.76
C ALA A 2 -12.07 -12.60 9.87
N PRO A 3 -13.22 -11.95 10.12
CA PRO A 3 -14.42 -12.20 9.35
C PRO A 3 -14.16 -11.90 7.86
N PRO A 4 -14.74 -12.67 6.92
CA PRO A 4 -14.50 -12.50 5.49
C PRO A 4 -14.81 -11.08 4.97
N GLY A 5 -15.69 -10.34 5.66
CA GLY A 5 -15.97 -8.93 5.37
C GLY A 5 -14.78 -7.98 5.57
N VAL A 6 -13.83 -8.29 6.46
CA VAL A 6 -12.67 -7.41 6.74
C VAL A 6 -11.73 -7.36 5.55
N PHE A 7 -11.41 -8.51 4.95
CA PHE A 7 -10.53 -8.56 3.78
C PHE A 7 -11.14 -7.89 2.55
N PHE A 8 -12.46 -8.06 2.36
CA PHE A 8 -13.17 -7.41 1.27
C PHE A 8 -13.17 -5.88 1.44
N SER A 9 -13.55 -5.40 2.63
CA SER A 9 -13.56 -3.96 2.95
C SER A 9 -12.17 -3.33 2.79
N LEU A 10 -11.12 -4.05 3.19
CA LEU A 10 -9.75 -3.57 3.10
C LEU A 10 -9.26 -3.48 1.65
N ARG A 11 -9.62 -4.45 0.79
CA ARG A 11 -9.32 -4.39 -0.66
C ARG A 11 -10.06 -3.26 -1.37
N VAL A 12 -11.33 -3.05 -1.03
CA VAL A 12 -12.13 -1.92 -1.56
C VAL A 12 -11.49 -0.60 -1.15
N SER A 13 -11.09 -0.48 0.12
CA SER A 13 -10.39 0.70 0.63
C SER A 13 -9.07 0.93 -0.10
N GLN A 14 -8.24 -0.11 -0.30
CA GLN A 14 -7.00 -0.02 -1.09
C GLN A 14 -7.24 0.54 -2.50
N ALA A 15 -8.29 0.06 -3.18
CA ALA A 15 -8.64 0.53 -4.51
C ALA A 15 -9.08 2.00 -4.51
N ILE A 16 -9.96 2.38 -3.59
CA ILE A 16 -10.46 3.77 -3.47
C ILE A 16 -9.30 4.72 -3.20
N TYR A 17 -8.47 4.43 -2.18
CA TYR A 17 -7.37 5.29 -1.82
C TYR A 17 -6.28 5.31 -2.89
N ALA A 18 -6.00 4.21 -3.60
CA ALA A 18 -5.04 4.21 -4.71
C ALA A 18 -5.49 5.14 -5.85
N VAL A 19 -6.76 5.06 -6.26
CA VAL A 19 -7.33 5.91 -7.33
C VAL A 19 -7.41 7.37 -6.89
N ALA A 20 -7.91 7.64 -5.68
CA ALA A 20 -8.01 8.99 -5.15
C ALA A 20 -6.64 9.66 -5.01
N THR A 21 -5.65 8.93 -4.47
CA THR A 21 -4.26 9.41 -4.36
C THR A 21 -3.68 9.74 -5.73
N PHE A 22 -3.90 8.88 -6.72
CA PHE A 22 -3.38 9.08 -8.07
C PHE A 22 -4.00 10.31 -8.73
N ALA A 23 -5.32 10.45 -8.67
CA ALA A 23 -6.03 11.59 -9.26
C ALA A 23 -5.57 12.92 -8.65
N LEU A 24 -5.45 12.97 -7.31
CA LEU A 24 -4.99 14.17 -6.60
C LEU A 24 -3.54 14.52 -6.93
N LEU A 25 -2.66 13.53 -7.05
CA LEU A 25 -1.26 13.76 -7.39
C LEU A 25 -1.05 14.17 -8.85
N CYS A 26 -1.84 13.63 -9.77
CA CYS A 26 -1.87 14.09 -11.15
C CYS A 26 -2.34 15.55 -11.23
N ALA A 27 -3.38 15.91 -10.48
CA ALA A 27 -3.85 17.30 -10.40
C ALA A 27 -2.79 18.22 -9.78
N ALA A 28 -2.13 17.79 -8.70
CA ALA A 28 -1.04 18.53 -8.07
C ALA A 28 0.13 18.71 -9.05
N GLY A 29 0.61 17.63 -9.66
CA GLY A 29 1.72 17.66 -10.63
C GLY A 29 1.42 18.54 -11.84
N HIS A 30 0.20 18.48 -12.38
CA HIS A 30 -0.23 19.37 -13.45
C HIS A 30 -0.18 20.83 -13.01
N SER A 31 -0.68 21.13 -11.81
CA SER A 31 -0.72 22.50 -11.28
C SER A 31 0.68 23.06 -10.98
N TYR A 32 1.62 22.23 -10.51
CA TYR A 32 3.02 22.61 -10.33
C TYR A 32 3.70 22.88 -11.67
N LEU A 33 3.47 22.01 -12.67
CA LEU A 33 4.02 22.21 -14.00
C LEU A 33 3.50 23.50 -14.64
N THR A 34 2.21 23.82 -14.53
CA THR A 34 1.66 25.05 -15.10
C THR A 34 2.07 26.32 -14.36
N ALA A 35 2.34 26.24 -13.06
CA ALA A 35 2.70 27.40 -12.24
C ALA A 35 4.20 27.71 -12.27
N PHE A 36 5.05 26.67 -12.32
CA PHE A 36 6.50 26.81 -12.12
C PHE A 36 7.36 26.20 -13.23
N ASP A 37 6.76 25.62 -14.28
CA ASP A 37 7.43 24.88 -15.37
C ASP A 37 8.32 23.71 -14.92
N HIS A 38 8.27 23.34 -13.63
CA HIS A 38 8.96 22.18 -13.08
C HIS A 38 8.12 21.53 -11.98
N VAL A 39 8.29 20.21 -11.82
CA VAL A 39 7.63 19.44 -10.77
C VAL A 39 8.66 19.12 -9.69
N PRO A 40 8.40 19.46 -8.41
CA PRO A 40 9.30 19.12 -7.31
C PRO A 40 9.43 17.60 -7.19
N TRP A 41 10.65 17.13 -6.90
CA TRP A 41 10.98 15.70 -6.89
C TRP A 41 10.17 14.92 -5.84
N GLU A 42 9.74 15.57 -4.75
CA GLU A 42 8.86 15.01 -3.73
C GLU A 42 7.49 14.63 -4.29
N VAL A 43 6.93 15.49 -5.15
CA VAL A 43 5.66 15.24 -5.85
C VAL A 43 5.84 14.13 -6.89
N SER A 44 6.97 14.11 -7.61
CA SER A 44 7.30 13.01 -8.53
C SER A 44 7.42 11.66 -7.83
N LEU A 45 8.06 11.61 -6.65
CA LEU A 45 8.12 10.40 -5.82
C LEU A 45 6.75 9.95 -5.33
N ALA A 46 5.89 10.90 -4.95
CA ALA A 46 4.53 10.60 -4.56
C ALA A 46 3.72 10.01 -5.73
N ILE A 47 3.85 10.57 -6.93
CA ILE A 47 3.22 10.02 -8.15
C ILE A 47 3.71 8.59 -8.40
N LEU A 48 5.02 8.34 -8.31
CA LEU A 48 5.59 7.00 -8.44
C LEU A 48 5.02 6.01 -7.42
N SER A 49 4.91 6.42 -6.15
CA SER A 49 4.29 5.63 -5.08
C SER A 49 2.83 5.28 -5.38
N SER A 50 2.09 6.24 -5.94
CA SER A 50 0.70 6.04 -6.31
C SER A 50 0.55 5.09 -7.51
N CYS A 51 1.44 5.18 -8.51
CA CYS A 51 1.51 4.22 -9.61
C CYS A 51 1.78 2.80 -9.09
N LEU A 52 2.73 2.62 -8.17
CA LEU A 52 3.00 1.31 -7.57
C LEU A 52 1.78 0.76 -6.81
N SER A 53 1.04 1.63 -6.11
CA SER A 53 -0.20 1.24 -5.44
C SER A 53 -1.27 0.77 -6.43
N LEU A 54 -1.44 1.48 -7.55
CA LEU A 54 -2.38 1.09 -8.62
C LEU A 54 -1.99 -0.23 -9.28
N VAL A 55 -0.71 -0.42 -9.58
CA VAL A 55 -0.19 -1.69 -10.12
C VAL A 55 -0.46 -2.83 -9.14
N ALA A 56 -0.26 -2.62 -7.84
CA ALA A 56 -0.53 -3.65 -6.85
C ALA A 56 -2.02 -4.02 -6.73
N VAL A 57 -2.92 -3.02 -6.81
CA VAL A 57 -4.38 -3.26 -6.80
C VAL A 57 -4.84 -3.98 -8.07
N THR A 58 -4.40 -3.52 -9.24
CA THR A 58 -4.76 -4.14 -10.53
C THR A 58 -4.21 -5.55 -10.66
N TYR A 59 -2.96 -5.77 -10.23
CA TYR A 59 -2.37 -7.09 -10.14
C TYR A 59 -3.23 -8.03 -9.28
N LYS A 60 -3.69 -7.58 -8.11
CA LYS A 60 -4.57 -8.38 -7.25
C LYS A 60 -5.95 -8.65 -7.85
N ALA A 61 -6.53 -7.68 -8.57
CA ALA A 61 -7.78 -7.89 -9.30
C ALA A 61 -7.59 -8.98 -10.38
N TYR A 62 -6.46 -8.94 -11.09
CA TYR A 62 -6.12 -9.95 -12.10
C TYR A 62 -5.89 -11.34 -11.50
N THR A 63 -5.12 -11.45 -10.40
CA THR A 63 -4.92 -12.74 -9.71
C THR A 63 -6.24 -13.32 -9.16
N SER A 64 -7.19 -12.46 -8.77
CA SER A 64 -8.51 -12.91 -8.31
C SER A 64 -9.35 -13.53 -9.43
N LEU A 65 -9.13 -13.13 -10.68
CA LEU A 65 -9.82 -13.66 -11.85
C LEU A 65 -9.14 -14.93 -12.39
N SER A 66 -7.83 -15.08 -12.16
CA SER A 66 -7.04 -16.23 -12.63
C SER A 66 -6.36 -16.96 -11.46
N PRO A 67 -7.09 -17.86 -10.75
CA PRO A 67 -6.56 -18.56 -9.58
C PRO A 67 -5.41 -19.53 -9.87
N SER A 68 -5.17 -19.88 -11.15
CA SER A 68 -4.04 -20.74 -11.56
C SER A 68 -2.67 -20.05 -11.48
N GLN A 69 -2.62 -18.71 -11.38
CA GLN A 69 -1.41 -17.91 -11.24
C GLN A 69 -1.28 -17.32 -9.81
N GLY A 70 -1.76 -18.03 -8.80
CA GLY A 70 -1.70 -17.58 -7.41
C GLY A 70 -0.27 -17.32 -6.95
N LEU A 71 0.07 -16.05 -6.74
CA LEU A 71 1.35 -15.63 -6.16
C LEU A 71 1.51 -16.23 -4.76
N SER A 72 2.71 -16.71 -4.42
CA SER A 72 2.97 -17.25 -3.08
C SER A 72 2.62 -16.22 -1.99
N LYS A 73 2.13 -16.68 -0.83
CA LYS A 73 1.76 -15.80 0.29
C LYS A 73 2.92 -14.86 0.68
N ALA A 74 4.15 -15.37 0.64
CA ALA A 74 5.37 -14.60 0.89
C ALA A 74 5.58 -13.48 -0.13
N SER A 75 5.33 -13.72 -1.41
CA SER A 75 5.48 -12.70 -2.46
C SER A 75 4.37 -11.65 -2.41
N THR A 76 3.14 -12.04 -2.03
CA THR A 76 2.08 -11.07 -1.69
C THR A 76 2.48 -10.17 -0.52
N PHE A 77 3.06 -10.75 0.53
CA PHE A 77 3.53 -10.00 1.68
C PHE A 77 4.63 -9.00 1.29
N ALA A 78 5.62 -9.44 0.51
CA ALA A 78 6.70 -8.58 0.02
C ALA A 78 6.17 -7.41 -0.83
N LEU A 79 5.20 -7.66 -1.71
CA LEU A 79 4.56 -6.61 -2.51
C LEU A 79 3.86 -5.58 -1.61
N TYR A 80 3.06 -6.03 -0.65
CA TYR A 80 2.31 -5.13 0.24
C TYR A 80 3.25 -4.31 1.12
N TRP A 81 4.30 -4.95 1.64
CA TRP A 81 5.34 -4.30 2.41
C TRP A 81 6.07 -3.23 1.60
N LEU A 82 6.44 -3.53 0.35
CA LEU A 82 7.11 -2.57 -0.54
C LEU A 82 6.22 -1.35 -0.82
N VAL A 83 4.95 -1.57 -1.17
CA VAL A 83 4.00 -0.48 -1.46
C VAL A 83 3.77 0.37 -0.21
N SER A 84 3.61 -0.26 0.96
CA SER A 84 3.49 0.44 2.24
C SER A 84 4.74 1.28 2.52
N PHE A 85 5.93 0.70 2.37
CA PHE A 85 7.19 1.40 2.62
C PHE A 85 7.38 2.61 1.70
N VAL A 86 7.16 2.45 0.40
CA VAL A 86 7.29 3.57 -0.56
C VAL A 86 6.25 4.66 -0.27
N SER A 87 5.03 4.28 0.12
CA SER A 87 3.97 5.25 0.50
C SER A 87 4.32 6.03 1.76
N LEU A 88 4.99 5.39 2.74
CA LEU A 88 5.49 6.07 3.92
C LEU A 88 6.60 7.07 3.58
N VAL A 89 7.56 6.66 2.73
CA VAL A 89 8.64 7.55 2.28
C VAL A 89 8.06 8.76 1.53
N ALA A 90 7.13 8.53 0.61
CA ALA A 90 6.44 9.60 -0.12
C ALA A 90 5.71 10.57 0.84
N PHE A 91 4.99 10.04 1.84
CA PHE A 91 4.35 10.86 2.88
C PHE A 91 5.37 11.71 3.64
N VAL A 92 6.48 11.13 4.10
CA VAL A 92 7.51 11.85 4.86
C VAL A 92 8.15 12.94 4.01
N CYS A 93 8.46 12.66 2.75
CA CYS A 93 9.00 13.65 1.81
C CYS A 93 8.03 14.82 1.59
N LEU A 94 6.75 14.54 1.34
CA LEU A 94 5.72 15.57 1.19
C LEU A 94 5.49 16.37 2.47
N ALA A 95 5.44 15.71 3.63
CA ALA A 95 5.30 16.38 4.92
C ALA A 95 6.50 17.29 5.22
N LYS A 96 7.72 16.85 4.88
CA LYS A 96 8.93 17.65 4.97
C LYS A 96 8.88 18.86 4.04
N PHE A 97 8.49 18.67 2.78
CA PHE A 97 8.29 19.73 1.81
C PHE A 97 7.30 20.78 2.32
N LEU A 98 6.14 20.33 2.83
CA LEU A 98 5.12 21.19 3.44
C LEU A 98 5.60 21.93 4.69
N SER A 99 6.46 21.31 5.50
CA SER A 99 7.01 21.95 6.72
C SER A 99 8.06 23.01 6.43
N GLY A 100 8.77 22.89 5.29
CA GLY A 100 9.80 23.84 4.85
C GLY A 100 9.29 24.93 3.91
N ALA A 101 8.12 24.73 3.28
CA ALA A 101 7.56 25.68 2.34
C ALA A 101 6.84 26.81 3.08
N SER A 102 7.59 27.88 3.41
CA SER A 102 7.02 29.19 3.73
C SER A 102 6.30 29.84 2.54
N GLU A 103 6.46 29.29 1.34
CA GLU A 103 6.08 29.89 0.04
C GLU A 103 4.95 29.13 -0.68
N CYS A 104 4.30 28.16 -0.04
CA CYS A 104 3.15 27.49 -0.65
C CYS A 104 1.93 28.42 -0.54
N GLU A 105 1.86 29.42 -1.43
CA GLU A 105 0.80 30.42 -1.48
C GLU A 105 -0.39 29.91 -2.31
N GLY A 106 -1.61 30.12 -1.81
CA GLY A 106 -2.85 29.85 -2.55
C GLY A 106 -3.26 28.38 -2.70
N SER A 107 -3.95 28.08 -3.81
CA SER A 107 -4.65 26.81 -4.07
C SER A 107 -3.72 25.58 -4.09
N LEU A 108 -2.47 25.75 -4.54
CA LEU A 108 -1.47 24.69 -4.62
C LEU A 108 -1.13 24.07 -3.25
N CYS A 109 -1.10 24.90 -2.21
CA CYS A 109 -0.87 24.47 -0.83
C CYS A 109 -2.00 23.60 -0.31
N ILE A 110 -3.24 23.99 -0.61
CA ILE A 110 -4.43 23.24 -0.20
C ILE A 110 -4.42 21.87 -0.89
N VAL A 111 -4.19 21.82 -2.21
CA VAL A 111 -4.13 20.57 -2.97
C VAL A 111 -3.01 19.66 -2.46
N THR A 112 -1.82 20.21 -2.18
CA THR A 112 -0.68 19.45 -1.67
C THR A 112 -0.93 18.92 -0.26
N LYS A 113 -1.56 19.71 0.62
CA LYS A 113 -1.98 19.28 1.96
C LYS A 113 -2.99 18.13 1.89
N ILE A 114 -4.04 18.26 1.07
CA ILE A 114 -5.04 17.22 0.87
C ILE A 114 -4.37 15.95 0.34
N SER A 115 -3.50 16.08 -0.68
CA SER A 115 -2.76 14.95 -1.26
C SER A 115 -1.91 14.24 -0.20
N THR A 116 -1.24 14.99 0.68
CA THR A 116 -0.41 14.45 1.77
C THR A 116 -1.23 13.63 2.77
N VAL A 117 -2.41 14.13 3.17
CA VAL A 117 -3.33 13.40 4.05
C VAL A 117 -3.84 12.12 3.38
N VAL A 118 -4.20 12.19 2.11
CA VAL A 118 -4.70 11.02 1.36
C VAL A 118 -3.62 9.95 1.19
N ILE A 119 -2.36 10.35 0.95
CA ILE A 119 -1.21 9.42 0.91
C ILE A 119 -1.00 8.75 2.27
N PHE A 120 -1.13 9.49 3.37
CA PHE A 120 -1.04 8.90 4.70
C PHE A 120 -2.10 7.81 4.92
N PHE A 121 -3.35 8.07 4.53
CA PHE A 121 -4.40 7.06 4.60
C PHE A 121 -4.12 5.86 3.69
N SER A 122 -3.63 6.10 2.48
CA SER A 122 -3.19 5.03 1.57
C SER A 122 -2.11 4.16 2.25
N TYR A 123 -1.07 4.78 2.81
CA TYR A 123 -0.05 4.09 3.61
C TYR A 123 -0.67 3.25 4.73
N ALA A 124 -1.56 3.82 5.54
CA ALA A 124 -2.17 3.14 6.67
C ALA A 124 -2.96 1.89 6.23
N VAL A 125 -3.68 1.98 5.12
CA VAL A 125 -4.41 0.85 4.54
C VAL A 125 -3.45 -0.24 4.04
N TRP A 126 -2.36 0.12 3.36
CA TRP A 126 -1.33 -0.83 2.94
C TRP A 126 -0.58 -1.47 4.11
N ALA A 127 -0.31 -0.71 5.17
CA ALA A 127 0.31 -1.22 6.40
C ALA A 127 -0.60 -2.23 7.12
N ALA A 128 -1.90 -1.91 7.21
CA ALA A 128 -2.89 -2.83 7.77
C ALA A 128 -2.99 -4.12 6.94
N ALA A 129 -3.01 -4.02 5.60
CA ALA A 129 -3.00 -5.17 4.71
C ALA A 129 -1.76 -6.06 4.92
N THR A 130 -0.58 -5.44 4.97
CA THR A 130 0.69 -6.14 5.20
C THR A 130 0.68 -6.89 6.52
N THR A 131 0.20 -6.24 7.58
CA THR A 131 0.11 -6.83 8.93
C THR A 131 -0.83 -8.03 8.94
N LEU A 132 -2.01 -7.94 8.33
CA LEU A 132 -2.95 -9.06 8.26
C LEU A 132 -2.37 -10.26 7.50
N VAL A 133 -1.72 -10.02 6.35
CA VAL A 133 -1.05 -11.10 5.58
C VAL A 133 0.09 -11.71 6.41
N GLY A 134 0.85 -10.90 7.14
CA GLY A 134 1.90 -11.39 8.05
C GLY A 134 1.35 -12.30 9.15
N ILE A 135 0.21 -11.94 9.75
CA ILE A 135 -0.48 -12.77 10.75
C ILE A 135 -0.95 -14.10 10.14
N GLU A 136 -1.47 -14.10 8.92
CA GLU A 136 -1.88 -15.33 8.23
C GLU A 136 -0.70 -16.26 7.96
N ILE A 137 0.44 -15.74 7.50
CA ILE A 137 1.65 -16.52 7.27
C ILE A 137 2.15 -17.12 8.60
N SER A 138 2.20 -16.33 9.67
CA SER A 138 2.61 -16.80 11.00
C SER A 138 1.70 -17.93 11.51
N LYS A 139 0.39 -17.79 11.33
CA LYS A 139 -0.59 -18.81 11.73
C LYS A 139 -0.44 -20.11 10.93
N ASP A 140 -0.19 -20.01 9.62
CA ASP A 140 0.02 -21.18 8.78
C ASP A 140 1.30 -21.92 9.13
N HIS A 141 2.39 -21.20 9.41
CA HIS A 141 3.63 -21.80 9.91
C HIS A 141 3.45 -22.50 11.26
N GLY A 142 2.68 -21.90 12.17
CA GLY A 142 2.34 -22.53 13.46
C GLY A 142 1.58 -23.85 13.31
N LYS A 143 0.59 -23.90 12.40
CA LYS A 143 -0.18 -25.11 12.10
C LYS A 143 0.63 -26.19 11.41
N ALA A 144 1.50 -25.81 10.47
CA ALA A 144 2.39 -26.75 9.79
C ALA A 144 3.36 -27.40 10.80
N LYS A 145 3.90 -26.61 11.74
CA LYS A 145 4.79 -27.10 12.78
C LYS A 145 4.10 -28.09 13.73
N THR A 146 2.87 -27.82 14.18
CA THR A 146 2.11 -28.76 15.01
C THR A 146 1.76 -30.04 14.27
N ALA A 147 1.34 -29.96 13.00
CA ALA A 147 1.02 -31.15 12.20
C ALA A 147 2.25 -32.05 11.97
N VAL A 148 3.43 -31.46 11.71
CA VAL A 148 4.68 -32.21 11.59
C VAL A 148 5.06 -32.84 12.94
N GLN A 149 4.87 -32.12 14.04
CA GLN A 149 5.19 -32.66 15.37
C GLN A 149 4.26 -33.82 15.76
N GLU A 150 2.96 -33.74 15.46
CA GLU A 150 2.01 -34.84 15.67
C GLU A 150 2.37 -36.06 14.82
N LYS A 151 2.73 -35.87 13.55
CA LYS A 151 3.19 -36.95 12.66
C LYS A 151 4.47 -37.61 13.16
N LEU A 152 5.43 -36.83 13.65
CA LEU A 152 6.67 -37.35 14.21
C LEU A 152 6.42 -38.15 15.49
N LYS A 153 5.49 -37.69 16.33
CA LYS A 153 5.13 -38.38 17.57
C LYS A 153 4.43 -39.71 17.28
N ALA A 154 3.49 -39.73 16.33
CA ALA A 154 2.81 -40.95 15.90
C ALA A 154 3.77 -42.01 15.32
N LEU A 155 4.85 -41.59 14.64
CA LEU A 155 5.88 -42.49 14.12
C LEU A 155 6.88 -42.99 15.18
N SER A 156 6.93 -42.37 16.35
CA SER A 156 7.82 -42.77 17.45
C SER A 156 7.15 -43.71 18.46
N ASP A 157 5.83 -43.81 18.43
CA ASP A 157 5.01 -44.67 19.29
C ASP A 157 4.67 -46.02 18.62
N GLU A 158 5.21 -46.29 17.42
CA GLU A 158 5.08 -47.53 16.64
C GLU A 158 6.39 -48.32 16.64
#